data_AF-X1SIK0-F1
#
_entry.id   AF-X1SIK0-F1
#
_cell.length_a   1.000
_cell.length_b   1.000
_cell.length_c   1.000
_cell.angle_alpha   90.00
_cell.angle_beta   90.00
_cell.angle_gamma   90.00
#
_symmetry.space_group_name_H-M   'P 1'
#
loop_
_entity.id
_entity.type
_entity.pdbx_description
1 polymer ?
#
loop_
_entity_poly.entity_id
_entity_poly.type
_entity_poly.pdbx_seq_one_letter_code
_entity_poly.pdbx_strand_id
1 'polypeptide(L)'
;EIIAHIKHSTYVRRTEFNKEKWILNLRNGLYDIRSGKCSLHTREFLSTIRIPMTYDPKVECPQIQQFFTEILKEEDIPVIEELFGYCLIPDYRIQRAFLFTGDGANGKSTLLELLKSFIGKDNCTNLSIQVIESQRFAVASLFGKLVNLYADIPSTKMKHVGLFKMLTGGDTIGAEKKFKDAFSFTNYARLVFSTNKPPKVDEDTLAFWRRWIMINLPHKFEADKADTEILDKLTTEDELSGLLNVALRSLKRLLQQHRYSYEPSPDEIAARYRKASDSV
;
A
#
# COMPACT_ATOMS: atom_id res chain seq x y z
N GLU A 1 2.74 2.64 -41.42
CA GLU A 1 4.04 3.34 -41.47
C GLU A 1 4.28 4.29 -40.30
N ILE A 2 3.42 5.30 -40.09
CA ILE A 2 3.55 6.31 -39.00
C ILE A 2 3.64 5.69 -37.60
N ILE A 3 2.77 4.73 -37.26
CA ILE A 3 2.80 4.06 -35.95
C ILE A 3 4.12 3.28 -35.74
N ALA A 4 4.66 2.67 -36.79
CA ALA A 4 5.93 1.94 -36.69
C ALA A 4 7.11 2.91 -36.51
N HIS A 5 7.09 4.03 -37.23
CA HIS A 5 8.07 5.09 -37.08
C HIS A 5 8.04 5.72 -35.67
N ILE A 6 6.84 6.02 -35.13
CA ILE A 6 6.67 6.49 -33.76
C ILE A 6 7.17 5.43 -32.77
N LYS A 7 6.76 4.16 -32.90
CA LYS A 7 7.22 3.07 -32.02
C LYS A 7 8.74 2.93 -31.99
N HIS A 8 9.40 3.08 -33.15
CA HIS A 8 10.86 2.96 -33.25
C HIS A 8 11.57 4.20 -32.70
N SER A 9 11.08 5.40 -33.01
CA SER A 9 11.67 6.66 -32.54
C SER A 9 11.43 6.94 -31.05
N THR A 10 10.37 6.36 -30.46
CA THR A 10 10.09 6.44 -29.02
C THR A 10 10.44 5.17 -28.26
N TYR A 11 11.21 4.26 -28.87
CA TYR A 11 11.60 3.02 -28.20
C TYR A 11 12.54 3.35 -27.04
N VAL A 12 12.11 3.01 -25.83
CA VAL A 12 12.92 3.13 -24.62
C VAL A 12 12.88 1.80 -23.86
N ARG A 13 14.06 1.36 -23.41
CA ARG A 13 14.19 0.14 -22.61
C ARG A 13 13.37 0.29 -21.32
N ARG A 14 12.65 -0.77 -20.93
CA ARG A 14 11.80 -0.77 -19.73
C ARG A 14 12.57 -0.40 -18.46
N THR A 15 13.86 -0.76 -18.40
CA THR A 15 14.79 -0.44 -17.30
C THR A 15 15.05 1.04 -17.11
N GLU A 16 14.75 1.88 -18.10
CA GLU A 16 14.87 3.35 -18.01
C GLU A 16 13.69 3.98 -17.25
N PHE A 17 12.55 3.30 -17.18
CA PHE A 17 11.38 3.80 -16.45
C PHE A 17 11.52 3.57 -14.95
N ASN A 18 11.04 4.54 -14.16
CA ASN A 18 10.99 4.48 -12.70
C ASN A 18 12.38 4.36 -12.02
N LYS A 19 13.46 4.81 -12.67
CA LYS A 19 14.82 4.81 -12.09
C LYS A 19 14.93 5.70 -10.84
N GLU A 20 14.29 6.85 -10.88
CA GLU A 20 14.35 7.86 -9.81
C GLU A 20 13.23 7.64 -8.78
N LYS A 21 13.44 6.68 -7.87
CA LYS A 21 12.44 6.30 -6.83
C LYS A 21 12.10 7.39 -5.81
N TRP A 22 12.86 8.49 -5.77
CA TRP A 22 12.67 9.60 -4.84
C TRP A 22 11.95 10.80 -5.44
N ILE A 23 11.58 10.71 -6.72
CA ILE A 23 10.84 11.75 -7.42
C ILE A 23 9.44 11.21 -7.71
N LEU A 24 8.43 11.86 -7.14
CA LEU A 24 7.03 11.52 -7.37
C LEU A 24 6.53 12.25 -8.61
N ASN A 25 5.97 11.50 -9.55
CA ASN A 25 5.22 12.07 -10.66
C ASN A 25 3.79 12.38 -10.18
N LEU A 26 3.53 13.64 -9.87
CA LEU A 26 2.24 14.13 -9.40
C LEU A 26 1.40 14.67 -10.55
N ARG A 27 0.17 15.10 -10.26
CA ARG A 27 -0.70 15.73 -11.26
C ARG A 27 -0.10 17.03 -11.79
N ASN A 28 0.46 17.87 -10.91
CA ASN A 28 0.96 19.22 -11.21
C ASN A 28 2.49 19.36 -11.30
N GLY A 29 3.26 18.26 -11.15
CA GLY A 29 4.70 18.33 -11.31
C GLY A 29 5.45 17.07 -10.88
N LEU A 30 6.77 17.22 -10.79
CA LEU A 30 7.70 16.24 -10.27
C LEU A 30 8.17 16.68 -8.88
N TYR A 31 7.77 15.96 -7.85
CA TYR A 31 8.10 16.28 -6.46
C TYR A 31 9.29 15.44 -5.99
N ASP A 32 10.43 16.08 -5.69
CA ASP A 32 11.58 15.39 -5.10
C ASP A 32 11.43 15.32 -3.58
N ILE A 33 11.27 14.10 -3.06
CA ILE A 33 11.04 13.81 -1.64
C ILE A 33 12.21 14.27 -0.75
N ARG A 34 13.45 14.26 -1.28
CA ARG A 34 14.65 14.61 -0.53
C ARG A 34 14.76 16.12 -0.36
N SER A 35 14.50 16.87 -1.43
CA SER A 35 14.62 18.32 -1.43
C SER A 35 13.35 19.06 -1.01
N GLY A 36 12.19 18.39 -1.11
CA GLY A 36 10.87 19.00 -0.89
C GLY A 36 10.43 19.96 -2.01
N LYS A 37 11.09 19.94 -3.18
CA LYS A 37 10.77 20.83 -4.30
C LYS A 37 9.88 20.13 -5.32
N CYS A 38 8.88 20.84 -5.80
CA CYS A 38 8.04 20.44 -6.94
C CYS A 38 8.47 21.22 -8.19
N SER A 39 8.98 20.54 -9.21
CA SER A 39 9.31 21.13 -10.51
C SER A 39 8.26 20.78 -11.56
N LEU A 40 8.27 21.49 -12.70
CA LEU A 40 7.43 21.13 -13.84
C LEU A 40 7.79 19.74 -14.39
N HIS A 41 6.83 19.08 -15.03
CA HIS A 41 7.08 17.85 -15.77
C HIS A 41 8.08 18.08 -16.90
N THR A 42 8.88 17.06 -17.17
CA THR A 42 9.86 17.09 -18.26
C THR A 42 9.89 15.75 -18.98
N ARG A 43 10.23 15.76 -20.27
CA ARG A 43 10.17 14.56 -21.14
C ARG A 43 11.25 13.53 -20.80
N GLU A 44 12.31 13.96 -20.12
CA GLU A 44 13.44 13.15 -19.69
C GLU A 44 13.11 12.32 -18.45
N PHE A 45 12.06 12.71 -17.69
CA PHE A 45 11.59 11.94 -16.55
C PHE A 45 10.65 10.82 -16.99
N LEU A 46 11.20 9.62 -17.14
CA LEU A 46 10.45 8.44 -17.57
C LEU A 46 9.87 7.70 -16.36
N SER A 47 8.56 7.84 -16.16
CA SER A 47 7.84 7.12 -15.12
C SER A 47 6.57 6.49 -15.66
N THR A 48 6.32 5.24 -15.29
CA THR A 48 5.02 4.58 -15.50
C THR A 48 4.11 4.68 -14.28
N ILE A 49 4.60 5.29 -13.21
CA ILE A 49 3.89 5.53 -11.97
C ILE A 49 3.55 7.02 -11.94
N ARG A 50 2.27 7.34 -11.78
CA ARG A 50 1.80 8.70 -11.52
C ARG A 50 0.83 8.65 -10.35
N ILE A 51 1.06 9.49 -9.35
CA ILE A 51 0.14 9.67 -8.23
C ILE A 51 -0.86 10.75 -8.65
N PRO A 52 -2.18 10.52 -8.60
CA PRO A 52 -3.17 11.41 -9.19
C PRO A 52 -3.43 12.71 -8.39
N MET A 53 -2.53 13.07 -7.48
CA MET A 53 -2.66 14.16 -6.52
C MET A 53 -1.97 15.44 -6.98
N THR A 54 -2.49 16.58 -6.56
CA THR A 54 -1.89 17.90 -6.75
C THR A 54 -1.11 18.26 -5.50
N TYR A 55 0.16 18.65 -5.63
CA TYR A 55 0.90 19.17 -4.49
C TYR A 55 0.60 20.66 -4.29
N ASP A 56 -0.03 20.98 -3.17
CA ASP A 56 -0.13 22.33 -2.62
C ASP A 56 0.24 22.28 -1.14
N PRO A 57 1.36 22.90 -0.70
CA PRO A 57 1.82 22.83 0.68
C PRO A 57 0.88 23.48 1.70
N LYS A 58 -0.13 24.24 1.27
CA LYS A 58 -1.05 24.98 2.15
C LYS A 58 -2.35 24.24 2.44
N VAL A 59 -2.65 23.20 1.66
CA VAL A 59 -3.90 22.45 1.79
C VAL A 59 -3.79 21.44 2.94
N GLU A 60 -4.89 21.29 3.67
CA GLU A 60 -5.06 20.37 4.79
C GLU A 60 -6.15 19.33 4.51
N CYS A 61 -6.23 18.30 5.34
CA CYS A 61 -7.19 17.20 5.19
C CYS A 61 -7.96 16.93 6.50
N PRO A 62 -8.75 17.91 6.99
CA PRO A 62 -9.42 17.80 8.28
C PRO A 62 -10.39 16.61 8.36
N GLN A 63 -11.13 16.29 7.29
CA GLN A 63 -12.08 15.17 7.32
C GLN A 63 -11.36 13.83 7.35
N ILE A 64 -10.24 13.69 6.63
CA ILE A 64 -9.41 12.48 6.71
C ILE A 64 -8.79 12.30 8.09
N GLN A 65 -8.30 13.39 8.68
CA GLN A 65 -7.73 13.35 10.03
C GLN A 65 -8.80 12.98 11.07
N GLN A 66 -10.00 13.57 10.96
CA GLN A 66 -11.13 13.18 11.79
C GLN A 66 -11.48 11.70 11.59
N PHE A 67 -11.60 11.22 10.35
CA PHE A 67 -11.85 9.82 10.06
C PHE A 67 -10.81 8.90 10.71
N PHE A 68 -9.52 9.23 10.63
CA PHE A 68 -8.47 8.48 11.32
C PHE A 68 -8.68 8.42 12.84
N THR A 69 -9.04 9.53 13.48
CA THR A 69 -9.34 9.55 14.93
C THR A 69 -10.60 8.76 15.30
N GLU A 70 -11.56 8.63 14.38
CA GLU A 70 -12.80 7.89 14.61
C GLU A 70 -12.62 6.37 14.47
N ILE A 71 -11.72 5.91 13.60
CA ILE A 71 -11.55 4.48 13.29
C ILE A 71 -10.35 3.82 13.94
N LEU A 72 -9.37 4.59 14.42
CA LEU A 72 -8.10 4.09 14.94
C LEU A 72 -7.91 4.49 16.39
N LYS A 73 -7.00 3.78 17.07
CA LYS A 73 -6.43 4.27 18.32
C LYS A 73 -5.39 5.34 18.03
N GLU A 74 -5.15 6.21 19.02
CA GLU A 74 -4.19 7.31 18.89
C GLU A 74 -2.79 6.84 18.48
N GLU A 75 -2.32 5.71 19.03
CA GLU A 75 -1.01 5.16 18.69
C GLU A 75 -0.89 4.62 17.24
N ASP A 76 -2.01 4.27 16.62
CA ASP A 76 -2.05 3.70 15.26
C ASP A 76 -2.16 4.77 14.17
N ILE A 77 -2.58 6.01 14.49
CA ILE A 77 -2.74 7.11 13.52
C ILE A 77 -1.41 7.42 12.81
N PRO A 78 -0.28 7.64 13.52
CA PRO A 78 1.00 7.92 12.86
C PRO A 78 1.46 6.77 11.95
N VAL A 79 1.10 5.52 12.29
CA VAL A 79 1.44 4.32 11.52
C VAL A 79 0.66 4.27 10.21
N ILE A 80 -0.62 4.66 10.23
CA ILE A 80 -1.43 4.78 9.02
C ILE A 80 -0.88 5.89 8.12
N GLU A 81 -0.58 7.07 8.65
CA GLU A 81 0.02 8.14 7.85
C GLU A 81 1.37 7.73 7.22
N GLU A 82 2.17 6.96 7.96
CA GLU A 82 3.41 6.37 7.46
C GLU A 82 3.17 5.33 6.37
N LEU A 83 2.13 4.49 6.48
CA LEU A 83 1.71 3.58 5.43
C LEU A 83 1.36 4.34 4.15
N PHE A 84 0.56 5.41 4.24
CA PHE A 84 0.19 6.24 3.09
C PHE A 84 1.45 6.86 2.46
N GLY A 85 2.36 7.39 3.27
CA GLY A 85 3.65 7.91 2.81
C GLY A 85 4.52 6.87 2.12
N TYR A 86 4.67 5.69 2.72
CA TYR A 86 5.49 4.62 2.18
C TYR A 86 4.91 4.03 0.89
N CYS A 87 3.59 4.08 0.74
CA CYS A 87 2.92 3.71 -0.50
C CYS A 87 3.27 4.60 -1.71
N LEU A 88 3.88 5.77 -1.52
CA LEU A 88 4.22 6.68 -2.63
C LEU A 88 5.48 6.28 -3.40
N ILE A 89 6.43 5.57 -2.79
CA ILE A 89 7.75 5.29 -3.39
C ILE A 89 7.89 3.84 -3.85
N PRO A 90 8.61 3.51 -4.92
CA PRO A 90 8.90 2.12 -5.29
C PRO A 90 10.11 1.58 -4.50
N ASP A 91 9.97 1.48 -3.18
CA ASP A 91 10.98 0.96 -2.24
C ASP A 91 10.33 0.02 -1.20
N TYR A 92 11.04 -1.03 -0.78
CA TYR A 92 10.58 -2.01 0.22
C TYR A 92 11.64 -2.29 1.30
N ARG A 93 12.53 -1.33 1.61
CA ARG A 93 13.57 -1.53 2.66
C ARG A 93 13.00 -1.82 4.05
N ILE A 94 11.84 -1.24 4.36
CA ILE A 94 11.08 -1.49 5.59
C ILE A 94 10.12 -2.63 5.28
N GLN A 95 10.51 -3.83 5.71
CA GLN A 95 9.89 -5.11 5.34
C GLN A 95 8.61 -5.37 6.14
N ARG A 96 7.55 -4.58 5.86
CA ARG A 96 6.24 -4.70 6.51
C ARG A 96 5.08 -4.87 5.53
N ALA A 97 4.07 -5.59 5.96
CA ALA A 97 2.75 -5.78 5.37
C ALA A 97 1.71 -5.45 6.43
N PHE A 98 0.52 -5.04 6.00
CA PHE A 98 -0.52 -4.51 6.89
C PHE A 98 -1.73 -5.42 6.92
N LEU A 99 -2.23 -5.69 8.13
CA LEU A 99 -3.47 -6.41 8.36
C LEU A 99 -4.41 -5.57 9.23
N PHE A 100 -5.54 -5.19 8.66
CA PHE A 100 -6.61 -4.50 9.37
C PHE A 100 -7.66 -5.48 9.87
N THR A 101 -7.94 -5.46 11.18
CA THR A 101 -8.97 -6.30 11.82
C THR A 101 -10.08 -5.48 12.48
N GLY A 102 -11.23 -6.12 12.73
CA GLY A 102 -12.37 -5.55 13.44
C GLY A 102 -13.69 -6.27 13.09
N ASP A 103 -14.74 -6.10 13.88
CA ASP A 103 -15.97 -6.91 13.83
C ASP A 103 -17.07 -6.40 12.87
N GLY A 104 -16.64 -5.94 11.69
CA GLY A 104 -17.50 -5.36 10.66
C GLY A 104 -18.02 -3.95 10.97
N ALA A 105 -18.28 -3.16 9.92
CA ALA A 105 -18.73 -1.77 10.04
C ALA A 105 -17.79 -0.86 10.86
N ASN A 106 -16.47 -1.06 10.77
CA ASN A 106 -15.45 -0.27 11.50
C ASN A 106 -14.64 0.69 10.59
N GLY A 107 -15.04 0.88 9.33
CA GLY A 107 -14.30 1.73 8.39
C GLY A 107 -13.12 1.07 7.64
N LYS A 108 -12.89 -0.24 7.80
CA LYS A 108 -11.81 -0.98 7.09
C LYS A 108 -11.90 -0.81 5.57
N SER A 109 -13.07 -1.02 4.98
CA SER A 109 -13.28 -0.92 3.53
C SER A 109 -13.10 0.52 3.04
N THR A 110 -13.60 1.50 3.81
CA THR A 110 -13.41 2.93 3.54
C THR A 110 -11.93 3.32 3.56
N LEU A 111 -11.16 2.83 4.54
CA LEU A 111 -9.71 3.07 4.62
C LEU A 111 -8.96 2.50 3.41
N LEU A 112 -9.30 1.28 2.97
CA LEU A 112 -8.68 0.68 1.78
C LEU A 112 -9.04 1.43 0.49
N GLU A 113 -10.30 1.86 0.33
CA GLU A 113 -10.71 2.65 -0.84
C GLU A 113 -10.15 4.08 -0.82
N LEU A 114 -9.94 4.68 0.37
CA LEU A 114 -9.21 5.94 0.52
C LEU A 114 -7.76 5.79 0.06
N LEU A 115 -7.05 4.75 0.51
CA LEU A 115 -5.67 4.47 0.09
C LEU A 115 -5.57 4.23 -1.42
N LYS A 116 -6.52 3.49 -2.00
CA LYS A 116 -6.62 3.26 -3.44
C LYS A 116 -6.85 4.55 -4.23
N SER A 117 -7.71 5.44 -3.74
CA SER A 117 -8.02 6.73 -4.37
C SER A 117 -6.82 7.67 -4.29
N PHE A 118 -6.14 7.69 -3.15
CA PHE A 118 -4.91 8.45 -2.92
C PHE A 118 -3.76 8.02 -3.84
N ILE A 119 -3.48 6.71 -3.93
CA ILE A 119 -2.38 6.17 -4.74
C ILE A 119 -2.75 6.09 -6.23
N GLY A 120 -4.02 5.98 -6.57
CA GLY A 120 -4.53 5.80 -7.92
C GLY A 120 -4.67 4.33 -8.29
N LYS A 121 -5.82 3.99 -8.92
CA LYS A 121 -6.21 2.61 -9.26
C LYS A 121 -5.16 1.88 -10.12
N ASP A 122 -4.49 2.59 -11.03
CA ASP A 122 -3.47 2.02 -11.92
C ASP A 122 -2.20 1.57 -11.19
N ASN A 123 -1.95 2.09 -9.99
CA ASN A 123 -0.81 1.72 -9.15
C ASN A 123 -1.14 0.57 -8.18
N CYS A 124 -2.37 0.05 -8.21
CA CYS A 124 -2.87 -0.96 -7.29
C CYS A 124 -3.02 -2.35 -7.95
N THR A 125 -3.03 -3.38 -7.10
CA THR A 125 -3.50 -4.76 -7.38
C THR A 125 -4.41 -5.25 -6.25
N ASN A 126 -5.03 -6.41 -6.44
CA ASN A 126 -5.98 -7.01 -5.48
C ASN A 126 -5.79 -8.54 -5.34
N LEU A 127 -4.57 -8.98 -5.08
CA LEU A 127 -4.29 -10.39 -4.80
C LEU A 127 -4.59 -10.71 -3.34
N SER A 128 -5.34 -11.78 -3.08
CA SER A 128 -5.48 -12.32 -1.74
C SER A 128 -4.16 -12.95 -1.28
N ILE A 129 -4.01 -13.12 0.03
CA ILE A 129 -2.82 -13.77 0.57
C ILE A 129 -2.74 -15.25 0.14
N GLN A 130 -3.87 -15.93 -0.04
CA GLN A 130 -3.92 -17.31 -0.55
C GLN A 130 -3.55 -17.42 -2.02
N VAL A 131 -3.89 -16.41 -2.84
CA VAL A 131 -3.44 -16.33 -4.23
C VAL A 131 -1.94 -16.09 -4.28
N ILE A 132 -1.42 -15.22 -3.41
CA ILE A 132 0.03 -15.02 -3.24
C ILE A 132 0.72 -16.31 -2.82
N GLU A 133 0.12 -17.11 -1.94
CA GLU A 133 0.67 -18.40 -1.51
C GLU A 133 0.77 -19.42 -2.66
N SER A 134 -0.25 -19.50 -3.52
CA SER A 134 -0.45 -20.65 -4.42
C SER A 134 -0.24 -20.36 -5.91
N GLN A 135 -0.33 -19.11 -6.36
CA GLN A 135 -0.37 -18.77 -7.78
C GLN A 135 0.76 -17.83 -8.20
N ARG A 136 1.92 -18.39 -8.54
CA ARG A 136 3.09 -17.63 -9.05
C ARG A 136 2.76 -16.74 -10.26
N PHE A 137 1.88 -17.19 -11.16
CA PHE A 137 1.44 -16.39 -12.31
C PHE A 137 0.67 -15.13 -11.89
N ALA A 138 -0.15 -15.22 -10.85
CA ALA A 138 -0.91 -14.07 -10.36
C ALA A 138 0.02 -13.02 -9.74
N VAL A 139 1.11 -13.46 -9.09
CA VAL A 139 2.13 -12.59 -8.48
C VAL A 139 2.84 -11.70 -9.52
N ALA A 140 2.89 -12.11 -10.79
CA ALA A 140 3.40 -11.25 -11.88
C ALA A 140 2.64 -9.91 -12.00
N SER A 141 1.39 -9.84 -11.52
CA SER A 141 0.60 -8.60 -11.53
C SER A 141 1.13 -7.53 -10.58
N LEU A 142 1.92 -7.90 -9.56
CA LEU A 142 2.58 -6.95 -8.64
C LEU A 142 3.73 -6.18 -9.31
N PHE A 143 4.21 -6.66 -10.46
CA PHE A 143 5.27 -5.97 -11.19
C PHE A 143 4.84 -4.56 -11.59
N GLY A 144 5.58 -3.56 -11.12
CA GLY A 144 5.30 -2.16 -11.45
C GLY A 144 4.31 -1.46 -10.52
N LYS A 145 3.85 -2.12 -9.45
CA LYS A 145 2.73 -1.66 -8.62
C LYS A 145 3.21 -1.16 -7.26
N LEU A 146 2.55 -0.14 -6.73
CA LEU A 146 2.90 0.47 -5.45
C LEU A 146 2.18 -0.18 -4.28
N VAL A 147 1.00 -0.75 -4.49
CA VAL A 147 0.23 -1.36 -3.39
C VAL A 147 -0.61 -2.52 -3.89
N ASN A 148 -0.73 -3.54 -3.05
CA ASN A 148 -1.72 -4.60 -3.18
C ASN A 148 -2.75 -4.41 -2.08
N LEU A 149 -4.00 -4.19 -2.45
CA LEU A 149 -5.13 -3.95 -1.55
C LEU A 149 -6.12 -5.09 -1.69
N TYR A 150 -6.33 -5.85 -0.62
CA TYR A 150 -7.32 -6.92 -0.62
C TYR A 150 -8.20 -6.83 0.63
N ALA A 151 -9.48 -6.58 0.39
CA ALA A 151 -10.48 -6.56 1.45
C ALA A 151 -10.98 -7.97 1.75
N ASP A 152 -11.27 -8.23 3.02
CA ASP A 152 -11.91 -9.46 3.51
C ASP A 152 -11.19 -10.74 3.06
N ILE A 153 -9.96 -10.93 3.53
CA ILE A 153 -9.22 -12.18 3.35
C ILE A 153 -10.09 -13.36 3.82
N PRO A 154 -10.23 -14.43 2.99
CA PRO A 154 -10.89 -15.66 3.41
C PRO A 154 -10.23 -16.29 4.64
N SER A 155 -11.03 -16.89 5.51
CA SER A 155 -10.53 -17.64 6.68
C SER A 155 -9.84 -18.96 6.33
N THR A 156 -9.79 -19.31 5.03
CA THR A 156 -9.08 -20.49 4.51
C THR A 156 -7.63 -20.48 4.96
N LYS A 157 -7.26 -21.56 5.65
CA LYS A 157 -5.94 -21.77 6.25
C LYS A 157 -4.81 -21.62 5.23
N MET A 158 -3.76 -20.90 5.62
CA MET A 158 -2.51 -20.78 4.88
C MET A 158 -1.54 -21.89 5.29
N LYS A 159 -1.01 -22.62 4.31
CA LYS A 159 -0.07 -23.75 4.52
C LYS A 159 1.39 -23.31 4.37
N HIS A 160 1.66 -22.35 3.49
CA HIS A 160 2.99 -21.87 3.15
C HIS A 160 3.05 -20.35 3.14
N VAL A 161 4.10 -19.77 3.73
CA VAL A 161 4.29 -18.30 3.73
C VAL A 161 5.57 -17.87 3.02
N GLY A 162 6.24 -18.79 2.31
CA GLY A 162 7.51 -18.54 1.62
C GLY A 162 7.44 -17.39 0.62
N LEU A 163 6.44 -17.38 -0.28
CA LEU A 163 6.31 -16.33 -1.30
C LEU A 163 5.96 -14.97 -0.67
N PHE A 164 5.15 -14.95 0.38
CA PHE A 164 4.90 -13.73 1.16
C PHE A 164 6.20 -13.19 1.79
N LYS A 165 7.04 -14.08 2.34
CA LYS A 165 8.34 -13.70 2.91
C LYS A 165 9.28 -13.11 1.85
N MET A 166 9.29 -13.67 0.64
CA MET A 166 10.08 -13.17 -0.49
C MET A 166 9.59 -11.79 -0.96
N LEU A 167 8.28 -11.63 -1.14
CA LEU A 167 7.65 -10.39 -1.61
C LEU A 167 7.89 -9.21 -0.67
N THR A 168 7.89 -9.47 0.64
CA THR A 168 8.15 -8.46 1.68
C THR A 168 9.64 -8.31 2.00
N GLY A 169 10.47 -9.26 1.58
CA GLY A 169 11.90 -9.34 1.90
C GLY A 169 12.82 -8.62 0.91
N GLY A 170 12.32 -8.21 -0.25
CA GLY A 170 13.13 -7.64 -1.32
C GLY A 170 13.82 -8.68 -2.20
N ASP A 171 13.41 -9.95 -2.10
CA ASP A 171 13.92 -11.03 -2.94
C ASP A 171 13.48 -10.84 -4.40
N THR A 172 14.29 -11.35 -5.32
CA THR A 172 13.94 -11.41 -6.74
C THR A 172 13.04 -12.61 -6.98
N ILE A 173 11.88 -12.38 -7.61
CA ILE A 173 10.87 -13.41 -7.88
C ILE A 173 10.77 -13.62 -9.39
N GLY A 174 10.84 -14.88 -9.80
CA GLY A 174 10.53 -15.30 -11.16
C GLY A 174 9.02 -15.18 -11.41
N ALA A 175 8.67 -14.55 -12.52
CA ALA A 175 7.32 -14.27 -12.95
C ALA A 175 7.13 -14.71 -14.40
N GLU A 176 5.97 -15.27 -14.68
CA GLU A 176 5.60 -15.71 -16.03
C GLU A 176 4.27 -15.06 -16.40
N LYS A 177 4.18 -14.51 -17.62
CA LYS A 177 2.91 -14.07 -18.18
C LYS A 177 2.53 -15.05 -19.28
N LYS A 178 1.26 -15.47 -19.31
CA LYS A 178 0.78 -16.44 -20.31
C LYS A 178 1.16 -15.97 -21.72
N PHE A 179 1.83 -16.85 -22.46
CA PHE A 179 2.33 -16.59 -23.83
C PHE A 179 3.42 -15.50 -23.96
N LYS A 180 4.18 -15.23 -22.89
CA LYS A 180 5.35 -14.35 -22.92
C LYS A 180 6.53 -15.01 -22.22
N ASP A 181 7.72 -14.47 -22.50
CA ASP A 181 8.94 -14.88 -21.82
C ASP A 181 8.83 -14.65 -20.31
N ALA A 182 9.42 -15.58 -19.55
CA ALA A 182 9.62 -15.43 -18.13
C ALA A 182 10.49 -14.19 -17.86
N PHE A 183 10.18 -13.47 -16.79
CA PHE A 183 10.97 -12.34 -16.33
C PHE A 183 11.11 -12.39 -14.82
N SER A 184 12.09 -11.69 -14.28
CA SER A 184 12.29 -11.59 -12.84
C SER A 184 12.05 -10.16 -12.38
N PHE A 185 11.51 -9.99 -11.18
CA PHE A 185 11.35 -8.66 -10.59
C PHE A 185 11.50 -8.70 -9.07
N THR A 186 11.84 -7.55 -8.50
CA THR A 186 11.79 -7.30 -7.06
C THR A 186 10.52 -6.55 -6.73
N ASN A 187 9.74 -7.07 -5.77
CA ASN A 187 8.51 -6.43 -5.37
C ASN A 187 8.77 -5.15 -4.56
N TYR A 188 8.02 -4.10 -4.87
CA TYR A 188 7.88 -2.91 -4.03
C TYR A 188 6.41 -2.59 -3.71
N ALA A 189 5.46 -3.42 -4.14
CA ALA A 189 4.06 -3.22 -3.80
C ALA A 189 3.84 -3.55 -2.33
N ARG A 190 3.44 -2.56 -1.52
CA ARG A 190 3.05 -2.79 -0.12
C ARG A 190 1.87 -3.74 -0.08
N LEU A 191 1.99 -4.81 0.70
CA LEU A 191 0.89 -5.76 0.86
C LEU A 191 -0.01 -5.30 2.01
N VAL A 192 -1.25 -4.95 1.70
CA VAL A 192 -2.22 -4.39 2.65
C VAL A 192 -3.51 -5.19 2.53
N PHE A 193 -3.97 -5.70 3.67
CA PHE A 193 -5.12 -6.58 3.72
C PHE A 193 -6.08 -6.17 4.84
N SER A 194 -7.35 -6.53 4.70
CA SER A 194 -8.31 -6.51 5.81
C SER A 194 -8.99 -7.86 5.99
N THR A 195 -9.48 -8.12 7.19
CA THR A 195 -10.30 -9.29 7.50
C THR A 195 -11.08 -9.07 8.79
N ASN A 196 -12.24 -9.72 8.92
CA ASN A 196 -12.90 -9.86 10.22
C ASN A 196 -12.31 -11.04 11.01
N LYS A 197 -11.87 -12.09 10.32
CA LYS A 197 -11.31 -13.30 10.91
C LYS A 197 -10.10 -13.78 10.10
N PRO A 198 -8.87 -13.53 10.59
CA PRO A 198 -7.68 -13.90 9.86
C PRO A 198 -7.56 -15.43 9.69
N PRO A 199 -7.00 -15.90 8.55
CA PRO A 199 -6.83 -17.32 8.31
C PRO A 199 -5.82 -17.93 9.28
N LYS A 200 -6.06 -19.16 9.73
CA LYS A 200 -5.04 -19.90 10.49
C LYS A 200 -3.80 -20.12 9.63
N VAL A 201 -2.62 -20.15 10.24
CA VAL A 201 -1.33 -20.31 9.55
C VAL A 201 -0.59 -21.50 10.14
N ASP A 202 -0.13 -22.42 9.29
CA ASP A 202 0.68 -23.56 9.72
C ASP A 202 2.12 -23.14 10.11
N GLU A 203 2.69 -22.22 9.34
CA GLU A 203 4.08 -21.78 9.50
C GLU A 203 4.20 -20.60 10.47
N ASP A 204 4.13 -20.92 11.76
CA ASP A 204 4.16 -19.98 12.88
C ASP A 204 5.61 -19.62 13.29
N THR A 205 6.25 -18.73 12.51
CA THR A 205 7.67 -18.36 12.71
C THR A 205 7.87 -16.87 12.95
N LEU A 206 8.87 -16.51 13.76
CA LEU A 206 9.29 -15.10 13.96
C LEU A 206 9.54 -14.36 12.63
N ALA A 207 10.11 -15.06 11.64
CA ALA A 207 10.34 -14.50 10.32
C ALA A 207 9.03 -14.09 9.61
N PHE A 208 7.93 -14.81 9.84
CA PHE A 208 6.62 -14.44 9.32
C PHE A 208 6.04 -13.26 10.10
N TRP A 209 6.01 -13.33 11.43
CA TRP A 209 5.35 -12.31 12.26
C TRP A 209 6.02 -10.95 12.24
N ARG A 210 7.35 -10.89 12.15
CA ARG A 210 8.09 -9.60 12.04
C ARG A 210 7.75 -8.79 10.79
N ARG A 211 7.05 -9.38 9.82
CA ARG A 211 6.63 -8.72 8.58
C ARG A 211 5.25 -8.08 8.72
N TRP A 212 4.51 -8.33 9.78
CA TRP A 212 3.17 -7.79 9.95
C TRP A 212 3.15 -6.53 10.78
N ILE A 213 2.32 -5.60 10.38
CA ILE A 213 1.74 -4.56 11.23
C ILE A 213 0.25 -4.87 11.28
N MET A 214 -0.24 -5.19 12.47
CA MET A 214 -1.64 -5.55 12.69
C MET A 214 -2.32 -4.41 13.46
N ILE A 215 -3.27 -3.75 12.80
CA ILE A 215 -4.02 -2.62 13.35
C ILE A 215 -5.48 -3.05 13.51
N ASN A 216 -5.99 -2.93 14.73
CA ASN A 216 -7.37 -3.28 15.04
C ASN A 216 -8.22 -2.01 15.06
N LEU A 217 -9.25 -1.93 14.22
CA LEU A 217 -10.19 -0.82 14.18
C LEU A 217 -11.31 -1.13 15.19
N PRO A 218 -11.30 -0.52 16.39
CA PRO A 218 -12.10 -1.01 17.51
C PRO A 218 -13.55 -0.49 17.52
N HIS A 219 -13.83 0.58 16.77
CA HIS A 219 -15.12 1.26 16.78
C HIS A 219 -16.05 0.67 15.72
N LYS A 220 -17.30 0.39 16.08
CA LYS A 220 -18.33 -0.09 15.17
C LYS A 220 -19.34 1.03 14.92
N PHE A 221 -19.51 1.40 13.67
CA PHE A 221 -20.52 2.37 13.25
C PHE A 221 -21.86 1.66 13.14
N GLU A 222 -22.87 2.20 13.82
CA GLU A 222 -24.26 1.74 13.67
C GLU A 222 -24.79 2.16 12.30
N ALA A 223 -25.57 1.30 11.64
CA ALA A 223 -26.06 1.52 10.28
C ALA A 223 -26.82 2.84 10.12
N ASP A 224 -27.57 3.24 11.14
CA ASP A 224 -28.42 4.45 11.13
C ASP A 224 -27.61 5.75 11.27
N LYS A 225 -26.34 5.64 11.72
CA LYS A 225 -25.38 6.74 11.87
C LYS A 225 -24.26 6.67 10.84
N ALA A 226 -24.25 5.67 9.96
CA ALA A 226 -23.23 5.49 8.97
C ALA A 226 -23.42 6.51 7.84
N ASP A 227 -22.46 7.42 7.71
CA ASP A 227 -22.43 8.37 6.61
C ASP A 227 -22.15 7.64 5.29
N THR A 228 -23.18 7.52 4.45
CA THR A 228 -23.10 6.83 3.16
C THR A 228 -22.21 7.54 2.15
N GLU A 229 -21.99 8.84 2.34
CA GLU A 229 -21.18 9.70 1.46
C GLU A 229 -19.77 9.94 2.03
N ILE A 230 -19.39 9.22 3.10
CA ILE A 230 -18.10 9.41 3.76
C ILE A 230 -16.93 9.31 2.78
N LEU A 231 -16.97 8.37 1.83
CA LEU A 231 -15.88 8.21 0.87
C LEU A 231 -15.77 9.43 -0.07
N ASP A 232 -16.88 10.01 -0.49
CA ASP A 232 -16.89 11.19 -1.36
C ASP A 232 -16.33 12.42 -0.62
N LYS A 233 -16.67 12.57 0.66
CA LYS A 233 -16.11 13.59 1.55
C LYS A 233 -14.60 13.45 1.74
N LEU A 234 -14.13 12.22 1.92
CA LEU A 234 -12.71 11.90 2.12
C LEU A 234 -11.88 11.96 0.84
N THR A 235 -12.51 11.90 -0.34
CA THR A 235 -11.79 11.81 -1.64
C THR A 235 -11.89 13.08 -2.49
N THR A 236 -12.28 14.20 -1.89
CA THR A 236 -12.18 15.52 -2.53
C THR A 236 -10.73 15.86 -2.88
N GLU A 237 -10.52 16.71 -3.89
CA GLU A 237 -9.17 17.08 -4.33
C GLU A 237 -8.35 17.74 -3.21
N ASP A 238 -8.99 18.57 -2.40
CA ASP A 238 -8.34 19.24 -1.27
C ASP A 238 -7.95 18.24 -0.18
N GLU A 239 -8.88 17.38 0.26
CA GLU A 239 -8.59 16.37 1.29
C GLU A 239 -7.45 15.43 0.87
N LEU A 240 -7.47 14.94 -0.38
CA LEU A 240 -6.38 14.06 -0.83
C LEU A 240 -5.04 14.79 -1.02
N SER A 241 -5.07 16.07 -1.40
CA SER A 241 -3.86 16.91 -1.48
C SER A 241 -3.30 17.24 -0.09
N GLY A 242 -4.18 17.49 0.89
CA GLY A 242 -3.79 17.63 2.30
C GLY A 242 -3.22 16.33 2.86
N LEU A 243 -3.82 15.18 2.53
CA LEU A 243 -3.30 13.87 2.90
C LEU A 243 -1.93 13.61 2.25
N LEU A 244 -1.68 14.10 1.04
CA LEU A 244 -0.35 14.03 0.43
C LEU A 244 0.68 14.77 1.30
N ASN A 245 0.37 15.97 1.80
CA ASN A 245 1.27 16.71 2.68
C ASN A 245 1.58 15.94 3.98
N VAL A 246 0.56 15.34 4.59
CA VAL A 246 0.71 14.47 5.77
C VAL A 246 1.60 13.26 5.44
N ALA A 247 1.28 12.54 4.37
CA ALA A 247 1.99 11.35 3.91
C ALA A 247 3.47 11.64 3.60
N LEU A 248 3.78 12.79 3.00
CA LEU A 248 5.16 13.21 2.72
C LEU A 248 5.96 13.48 4.00
N ARG A 249 5.35 14.14 5.00
CA ARG A 249 5.98 14.36 6.32
C ARG A 249 6.20 13.02 7.05
N SER A 250 5.19 12.17 7.06
CA SER A 250 5.24 10.85 7.72
C SER A 250 6.21 9.89 7.01
N LEU A 251 6.32 9.94 5.68
CA LEU A 251 7.34 9.22 4.94
C LEU A 251 8.76 9.64 5.35
N LYS A 252 9.01 10.94 5.50
CA LYS A 252 10.32 11.45 5.93
C LYS A 252 10.67 10.93 7.33
N ARG A 253 9.72 10.95 8.27
CA ARG A 253 9.86 10.38 9.61
C ARG A 253 10.18 8.89 9.55
N LEU A 254 9.40 8.12 8.80
CA LEU A 254 9.58 6.68 8.63
C LEU A 254 10.98 6.33 8.07
N LEU A 255 11.42 7.05 7.04
CA LEU A 255 12.74 6.82 6.42
C LEU A 255 13.91 7.16 7.34
N GLN A 256 13.74 8.12 8.25
CA GLN A 256 14.74 8.48 9.26
C GLN A 256 14.80 7.47 10.41
N GLN A 257 13.64 6.95 10.83
CA GLN A 257 13.54 6.02 11.95
C GLN A 257 13.82 4.57 11.55
N HIS A 258 13.70 4.23 10.27
CA HIS A 258 13.80 2.87 9.73
C HIS A 258 12.81 1.86 10.34
N ARG A 259 11.78 2.35 11.04
CA ARG A 259 10.70 1.58 11.66
C ARG A 259 9.45 2.45 11.75
N TYR A 260 8.29 1.82 11.85
CA TYR A 260 7.03 2.52 12.05
C TYR A 260 6.94 3.08 13.48
N SER A 261 6.15 4.14 13.65
CA SER A 261 6.00 4.85 14.93
C SER A 261 5.50 3.94 16.06
N TYR A 262 4.60 3.01 15.75
CA TYR A 262 4.14 1.97 16.66
C TYR A 262 4.28 0.61 15.98
N GLU A 263 5.07 -0.28 16.58
CA GLU A 263 5.32 -1.62 16.06
C GLU A 263 5.43 -2.61 17.24
N PRO A 264 4.34 -3.33 17.57
CA PRO A 264 4.35 -4.40 18.56
C PRO A 264 5.40 -5.48 18.23
N SER A 265 5.84 -6.23 19.24
CA SER A 265 6.80 -7.30 19.00
C SER A 265 6.20 -8.41 18.10
N PRO A 266 7.03 -9.18 17.37
CA PRO A 266 6.54 -10.31 16.57
C PRO A 266 5.69 -11.31 17.39
N ASP A 267 6.04 -11.52 18.66
CA ASP A 267 5.29 -12.42 19.56
C ASP A 267 3.93 -11.84 19.95
N GLU A 268 3.86 -10.52 20.21
CA GLU A 268 2.60 -9.82 20.45
C GLU A 268 1.69 -9.86 19.22
N ILE A 269 2.26 -9.67 18.02
CA ILE A 269 1.51 -9.78 16.76
C ILE A 269 0.98 -11.20 16.59
N ALA A 270 1.81 -12.22 16.81
CA ALA A 270 1.39 -13.61 16.74
C ALA A 270 0.25 -13.91 17.72
N ALA A 271 0.35 -13.44 18.96
CA ALA A 271 -0.70 -13.59 19.96
C ALA A 271 -2.02 -12.91 19.56
N ARG A 272 -1.95 -11.66 19.07
CA ARG A 272 -3.11 -10.91 18.56
C ARG A 272 -3.76 -11.63 17.37
N TYR A 273 -2.94 -12.09 16.43
CA TYR A 273 -3.39 -12.80 15.24
C TYR A 273 -4.10 -14.11 15.60
N ARG A 274 -3.49 -14.94 16.46
CA ARG A 274 -4.08 -16.22 16.91
C ARG A 274 -5.42 -15.98 17.59
N LYS A 275 -5.49 -15.02 18.54
CA LYS A 275 -6.73 -14.64 19.22
C LYS A 275 -7.83 -14.24 18.24
N ALA A 276 -7.50 -13.39 17.25
CA ALA A 276 -8.46 -12.99 16.22
C ALA A 276 -8.89 -14.18 15.31
N SER A 277 -7.99 -15.13 15.04
CA SER A 277 -8.30 -16.32 14.21
C SER A 277 -9.15 -17.37 14.93
N ASP A 278 -9.13 -17.38 16.26
CA ASP A 278 -9.85 -18.36 17.09
C ASP A 278 -11.19 -17.81 17.63
N SER A 279 -11.41 -16.50 17.61
CA SER A 279 -12.66 -15.89 18.06
C SER A 279 -13.85 -16.36 17.20
N VAL A 280 -14.89 -16.86 17.87
CA VAL A 280 -16.21 -17.28 17.34
C VAL A 280 -17.26 -16.66 18.25
#